data_AF-A0A6H5K0W0-F1
#
_entry.id   AF-A0A6H5K0W0-F1
#
_cell.length_a   1.000
_cell.length_b   1.000
_cell.length_c   1.000
_cell.angle_alpha   90.00
_cell.angle_beta   90.00
_cell.angle_gamma   90.00
#
_symmetry.space_group_name_H-M   'P 1'
#
loop_
_entity.id
_entity.type
_entity.pdbx_description
1 polymer ?
#
loop_
_entity_poly.entity_id
_entity_poly.type
_entity_poly.pdbx_seq_one_letter_code
_entity_poly.pdbx_strand_id
1 'polypeptide(L)' 'MASKPAAATTKASRLFYPFRALGAVTDGLPFVLNRRGDECFLAVSIDELFRSIDATTSGSFSFHPR' A
#
# COMPACT_ATOMS: atom_id res chain seq x y z
N MET A 1 -6.78 -10.43 19.97
CA MET A 1 -5.76 -10.84 18.98
C MET A 1 -6.50 -11.18 17.69
N ALA A 2 -6.57 -10.25 16.73
CA ALA A 2 -7.27 -10.51 15.46
C ALA A 2 -6.32 -11.27 14.53
N SER A 3 -6.68 -12.50 14.16
CA SER A 3 -5.92 -13.29 13.19
C SER A 3 -5.98 -12.60 11.83
N LYS A 4 -4.81 -12.28 11.25
CA LYS A 4 -4.70 -11.83 9.86
C LYS A 4 -5.33 -12.91 8.95
N PRO A 5 -6.32 -12.57 8.11
CA PRO A 5 -6.90 -13.57 7.21
C PRO A 5 -5.82 -14.06 6.24
N ALA A 6 -5.79 -15.36 5.99
CA ALA A 6 -4.86 -15.96 5.04
C ALA A 6 -5.08 -15.37 3.64
N ALA A 7 -3.99 -14.97 2.97
CA ALA A 7 -4.04 -14.43 1.62
C ALA A 7 -4.64 -15.47 0.67
N ALA A 8 -5.80 -15.16 0.09
CA ALA A 8 -6.46 -16.04 -0.87
C ALA A 8 -5.61 -16.10 -2.15
N THR A 9 -4.97 -17.24 -2.42
CA THR A 9 -4.28 -17.50 -3.68
C THR A 9 -5.33 -17.60 -4.79
N THR A 10 -5.60 -16.48 -5.44
CA THR A 10 -6.62 -16.39 -6.48
C THR A 10 -5.99 -16.78 -7.80
N LYS A 11 -6.46 -17.86 -8.43
CA LYS A 11 -6.02 -18.23 -9.79
C LYS A 11 -6.21 -17.04 -10.73
N ALA A 12 -5.22 -16.80 -11.60
CA ALA A 12 -5.26 -15.70 -12.57
C ALA A 12 -6.56 -15.78 -13.38
N SER A 13 -7.41 -14.77 -13.23
CA SER A 13 -8.69 -14.70 -13.93
C SER A 13 -8.50 -14.00 -15.27
N ARG A 14 -9.18 -14.47 -16.33
CA ARG A 14 -9.12 -13.84 -17.66
C ARG A 14 -10.04 -12.62 -17.80
N LEU A 15 -10.94 -12.40 -16.83
CA LEU A 15 -12.00 -11.39 -16.88
C LEU A 15 -11.76 -10.23 -15.91
N PHE A 16 -11.10 -10.49 -14.79
CA PHE A 16 -10.83 -9.52 -13.74
C PHE A 16 -9.33 -9.43 -13.47
N TYR A 17 -8.82 -8.20 -13.49
CA TYR A 17 -7.46 -7.89 -13.08
C TYR A 17 -7.50 -7.21 -11.71
N PRO A 18 -6.49 -7.46 -10.85
CA PRO A 18 -6.40 -6.79 -9.56
C PRO A 18 -6.20 -5.27 -9.79
N PHE A 19 -6.99 -4.46 -9.09
CA PHE A 19 -6.89 -2.99 -9.17
C PHE A 19 -6.12 -2.41 -7.98
N ARG A 20 -6.69 -2.43 -6.76
CA ARG A 20 -5.97 -2.06 -5.52
C ARG A 20 -6.67 -2.59 -4.27
N ALA A 21 -5.89 -2.81 -3.21
CA ALA A 21 -6.43 -3.06 -1.88
C ALA A 21 -6.86 -1.75 -1.18
N LEU A 22 -7.99 -1.79 -0.47
CA LEU A 22 -8.57 -0.67 0.28
C LEU A 22 -8.55 -0.95 1.79
N GLY A 23 -8.53 0.11 2.60
CA GLY A 23 -8.63 0.02 4.07
C GLY A 23 -7.36 -0.42 4.80
N ALA A 24 -6.38 -1.02 4.10
CA ALA A 24 -5.06 -1.31 4.66
C ALA A 24 -4.20 -0.04 4.73
N VAL A 25 -3.58 0.19 5.90
CA VAL A 25 -2.75 1.38 6.19
C VAL A 25 -1.27 1.02 6.33
N THR A 26 -0.95 -0.06 7.05
CA THR A 26 0.42 -0.58 7.24
C THR A 26 0.35 -2.06 7.60
N ASP A 27 1.39 -2.81 7.27
CA ASP A 27 1.62 -4.19 7.72
C ASP A 27 2.49 -4.29 8.99
N GLY A 28 2.86 -3.16 9.60
CA GLY A 28 3.69 -3.10 10.81
C GLY A 28 5.19 -3.11 10.54
N LEU A 29 5.63 -3.15 9.28
CA LEU A 29 7.04 -2.96 8.93
C LEU A 29 7.43 -1.46 8.97
N PRO A 30 8.73 -1.16 9.16
CA PRO A 30 9.21 0.22 9.16
C PRO A 30 8.86 0.96 7.86
N PHE A 31 8.39 2.19 7.98
CA PHE A 31 8.13 3.08 6.85
C PHE A 31 9.32 3.99 6.58
N VAL A 32 9.38 4.55 5.37
CA VAL A 32 10.41 5.53 4.97
C VAL A 32 9.74 6.90 4.79
N LEU A 33 10.30 7.93 5.43
CA LEU A 33 9.88 9.32 5.22
C LEU A 33 10.81 9.99 4.20
N ASN A 34 10.23 10.52 3.13
CA ASN A 34 10.92 11.28 2.09
C ASN A 34 10.38 12.70 2.03
N ARG A 35 11.24 13.65 1.66
CA ARG A 35 10.85 15.06 1.42
C ARG A 35 11.16 15.47 0.00
N ARG A 36 10.26 16.24 -0.61
CA ARG A 36 10.46 16.86 -1.92
C ARG A 36 10.04 18.33 -1.84
N GLY A 37 11.02 19.22 -1.70
CA GLY A 37 10.74 20.61 -1.35
C GLY A 37 10.09 20.68 0.03
N ASP A 38 8.94 21.35 0.11
CA ASP A 38 8.16 21.48 1.35
C ASP A 38 7.15 20.32 1.56
N GLU A 39 7.01 19.42 0.59
CA GLU A 39 6.12 18.26 0.66
C GLU A 39 6.79 17.07 1.35
N CYS A 40 6.05 16.36 2.20
CA CYS A 40 6.50 15.17 2.92
C CYS A 40 5.72 13.93 2.46
N PHE A 41 6.43 12.87 2.11
CA PHE A 41 5.86 11.61 1.62
C PHE A 41 6.26 10.45 2.53
N LEU A 42 5.28 9.66 2.94
CA LEU A 42 5.46 8.45 3.73
C LEU A 42 5.33 7.24 2.81
N ALA A 43 6.40 6.46 2.66
CA ALA A 43 6.35 5.17 1.97
C ALA A 43 6.12 4.06 3.00
N VAL A 44 4.99 3.36 2.87
CA VAL A 44 4.59 2.23 3.72
C VAL A 44 4.52 0.96 2.90
N SER A 45 4.92 -0.17 3.47
CA SER A 45 4.62 -1.49 2.93
C SER A 45 3.21 -1.91 3.31
N ILE A 46 2.55 -2.56 2.36
CA ILE A 46 1.26 -3.23 2.53
C ILE A 46 1.35 -4.55 1.77
N ASP A 47 1.66 -5.62 2.49
CA ASP A 47 1.89 -6.95 1.94
C ASP A 47 3.01 -6.92 0.88
N GLU A 48 2.73 -7.28 -0.38
CA GLU A 48 3.72 -7.27 -1.49
C GLU A 48 3.76 -5.93 -2.25
N LEU A 49 3.12 -4.88 -1.72
CA LEU A 49 3.00 -3.58 -2.38
C LEU A 49 3.59 -2.45 -1.51
N PHE A 50 4.04 -1.38 -2.18
CA PHE A 50 4.45 -0.14 -1.53
C PHE A 50 3.46 0.98 -1.86
N ARG A 51 3.03 1.72 -0.83
CA ARG A 51 2.13 2.86 -0.95
C ARG A 51 2.82 4.13 -0.47
N SER A 52 2.69 5.22 -1.22
CA SER A 52 3.15 6.54 -0.82
C SER A 52 1.97 7.40 -0.37
N ILE A 53 2.07 8.00 0.82
CA ILE A 53 1.04 8.84 1.41
C ILE A 53 1.62 10.24 1.60
N ASP A 54 0.94 11.28 1.12
CA ASP A 54 1.26 12.65 1.47
C ASP A 54 0.96 12.87 2.95
N ALA A 55 2.00 13.21 3.71
CA ALA A 55 1.92 13.39 5.16
C ALA A 55 1.16 14.66 5.57
N THR A 56 0.96 15.61 4.66
CA THR A 56 0.28 16.88 4.95
C THR A 56 -1.23 16.79 4.75
N THR A 57 -1.67 16.16 3.66
CA THR A 57 -3.09 16.17 3.24
C THR A 57 -3.78 14.81 3.42
N SER A 58 -3.06 13.77 3.87
CA SER A 58 -3.53 12.37 3.94
C SER A 58 -4.01 11.77 2.59
N GLY A 59 -3.60 12.38 1.47
CA GLY A 59 -3.83 11.83 0.13
C GLY A 59 -2.93 10.62 -0.12
N SER A 60 -3.49 9.52 -0.65
CA SER A 60 -2.74 8.27 -0.89
C SER A 60 -2.58 7.99 -2.39
N PHE A 61 -1.36 7.64 -2.80
CA PHE A 61 -1.03 7.15 -4.14
C PHE A 61 -0.49 5.72 -4.04
N SER A 62 -0.99 4.82 -4.90
CA SER A 62 -0.53 3.42 -4.92
C SER A 62 0.47 3.23 -6.06
N PHE A 63 1.60 2.59 -5.78
CA PHE A 63 2.61 2.27 -6.77
C PHE A 63 2.52 0.79 -7.12
N HIS A 64 2.40 0.49 -8.41
CA HIS A 64 2.43 -0.88 -8.93
C HIS A 64 3.72 -1.03 -9.75
N PRO A 65 4.75 -1.74 -9.25
CA PRO A 65 5.89 -2.10 -10.08
C PRO A 65 5.38 -2.95 -11.26
N ARG A 66 5.87 -2.65 -12.46
CA ARG A 66 5.58 -3.43 -13.68
C ARG A 66 6.27 -4.78 -13.65
#